data_AF-G3UKL3-F1
#
_entry.id   AF-G3UKL3-F1
#
_cell.length_a   1.000
_cell.length_b   1.000
_cell.length_c   1.000
_cell.angle_alpha   90.00
_cell.angle_beta   90.00
_cell.angle_gamma   90.00
#
_symmetry.space_group_name_H-M   'P 1'
#
loop_
_entity.id
_entity.type
_entity.pdbx_description
1 polymer ?
#
loop_
_entity_poly.entity_id
_entity_poly.type
_entity_poly.pdbx_seq_one_letter_code
_entity_poly.pdbx_strand_id
1 'polypeptide(L)'
;GVIIVPSAGVGIVLGGYIIKKLKLGARESAKLAMICSGVSLLCFSTLFIVGCESINLGGINIPYTTGPSLTMPHRNLTGSCNVNCGCKIHEYEPVCGSDGITYFNPCLAGCVNSGNLSTGIRNYTECTCVQSRQVITPPTVGQRGQLRVVIVKTYLNENGYAVSGKCKRTCNTLIPFLIFLFIVTFITACAQPSAIIVTLRSVEDDERPFALGMQFVLLRTLAYIPTPIYFGAVIDTTCMLWQQECGVQGSCWEYNVTSFRFVYFGLAAGLKFVGFIFIFLAWYSIKYKEEEQQRQRWREFPLSTVSEMVGHTNHAANSARTRSCPTFSTQGEFHEEPGLQKGIQATAQTYPGPFPEAISSSAYSGLEESPTA
;
A
#
# COMPACT_ATOMS: atom_id res chain seq x y z
N GLY A 1 -4.05 8.50 -4.43
CA GLY A 1 -5.23 8.48 -3.54
C GLY A 1 -6.17 7.33 -3.85
N VAL A 2 -6.76 7.32 -5.05
CA VAL A 2 -7.87 6.43 -5.44
C VAL A 2 -7.61 4.93 -5.23
N ILE A 3 -6.38 4.44 -5.37
CA ILE A 3 -6.06 3.01 -5.20
C ILE A 3 -5.66 2.68 -3.76
N ILE A 4 -4.84 3.54 -3.15
CA ILE A 4 -4.23 3.29 -1.83
C ILE A 4 -5.26 3.36 -0.70
N VAL A 5 -6.19 4.32 -0.76
CA VAL A 5 -7.17 4.52 0.32
C VAL A 5 -8.15 3.35 0.43
N PRO A 6 -8.79 2.89 -0.67
CA PRO A 6 -9.67 1.72 -0.60
C PRO A 6 -8.91 0.44 -0.25
N SER A 7 -7.73 0.20 -0.82
CA SER A 7 -6.96 -1.02 -0.52
C SER A 7 -6.58 -1.08 0.95
N ALA A 8 -6.20 0.04 1.56
CA ALA A 8 -5.90 0.13 2.98
C ALA A 8 -7.14 -0.14 3.83
N GLY A 9 -8.29 0.47 3.48
CA GLY A 9 -9.55 0.23 4.19
C GLY A 9 -9.97 -1.23 4.18
N VAL A 10 -9.98 -1.88 3.01
CA VAL A 10 -10.33 -3.30 2.89
C VAL A 10 -9.32 -4.19 3.63
N GLY A 11 -8.02 -3.87 3.56
CA GLY A 11 -6.97 -4.58 4.26
C GLY A 11 -7.12 -4.53 5.78
N ILE A 12 -7.38 -3.35 6.36
CA ILE A 12 -7.60 -3.18 7.81
C ILE A 12 -8.81 -3.96 8.28
N VAL A 13 -9.94 -3.88 7.55
CA VAL A 13 -11.16 -4.62 7.89
C VAL A 13 -10.92 -6.13 7.84
N LEU A 14 -10.25 -6.63 6.79
CA LEU A 14 -9.94 -8.05 6.67
C LEU A 14 -8.97 -8.52 7.77
N GLY A 15 -7.94 -7.74 8.09
CA GLY A 15 -7.01 -8.07 9.17
C GLY A 15 -7.71 -8.17 10.52
N GLY A 16 -8.62 -7.23 10.83
CA GLY A 16 -9.44 -7.28 12.03
C GLY A 16 -10.41 -8.48 12.04
N TYR A 17 -11.02 -8.80 10.89
CA TYR A 17 -11.89 -9.96 10.73
C TYR A 17 -11.13 -11.29 10.97
N ILE A 18 -9.93 -11.44 10.44
CA ILE A 18 -9.09 -12.64 10.63
C ILE A 18 -8.78 -12.84 12.11
N ILE A 19 -8.38 -11.78 12.82
CA ILE A 19 -8.07 -11.84 14.27
C ILE A 19 -9.31 -12.26 15.06
N LYS A 20 -10.47 -11.67 14.75
CA LYS A 20 -11.74 -11.98 15.43
C LYS A 20 -12.19 -13.43 15.16
N LYS A 21 -12.15 -13.88 13.90
CA LYS A 21 -12.63 -15.21 13.50
C LYS A 21 -11.76 -16.33 14.07
N LEU A 22 -10.43 -16.15 14.02
CA LEU A 22 -9.48 -17.15 14.47
C LEU A 22 -9.18 -17.08 15.99
N LYS A 23 -9.76 -16.10 16.70
CA LYS A 23 -9.53 -15.85 18.14
C LYS A 23 -8.03 -15.86 18.49
N LEU A 24 -7.25 -15.12 17.70
CA LEU A 24 -5.78 -15.14 17.82
C LEU A 24 -5.33 -14.59 19.18
N GLY A 25 -4.41 -15.30 19.84
CA GLY A 25 -3.68 -14.83 21.02
C GLY A 25 -2.62 -13.79 20.67
N ALA A 26 -1.86 -13.32 21.66
CA ALA A 26 -0.79 -12.32 21.46
C ALA A 26 0.32 -12.85 20.54
N ARG A 27 0.84 -14.06 20.82
CA ARG A 27 1.82 -14.75 19.96
C ARG A 27 1.33 -14.97 18.54
N GLU A 28 0.10 -15.44 18.36
CA GLU A 28 -0.44 -15.72 17.01
C GLU A 28 -0.74 -14.44 16.23
N SER A 29 -1.16 -13.37 16.91
CA SER A 29 -1.33 -12.04 16.31
C SER A 29 0.00 -11.45 15.86
N ALA A 30 1.05 -11.55 16.71
CA ALA A 30 2.40 -11.12 16.35
C ALA A 30 2.96 -11.96 15.18
N LYS A 31 2.68 -13.26 15.15
CA LYS A 31 3.07 -14.15 14.03
C LYS A 31 2.37 -13.73 12.73
N LEU A 32 1.07 -13.43 12.78
CA LEU A 32 0.33 -12.93 11.62
C LEU A 32 0.92 -11.61 11.10
N ALA A 33 1.20 -10.65 11.98
CA ALA A 33 1.84 -9.38 11.62
C ALA A 33 3.18 -9.61 10.91
N MET A 34 3.99 -10.54 11.42
CA MET A 34 5.30 -10.87 10.86
C MET A 34 5.18 -11.51 9.47
N ILE A 35 4.24 -12.46 9.28
CA ILE A 35 3.97 -13.10 7.99
C ILE A 35 3.48 -12.05 6.98
N CYS A 36 2.51 -11.21 7.33
CA CYS A 36 2.02 -10.16 6.46
C CYS A 36 3.12 -9.15 6.08
N SER A 37 4.00 -8.79 7.03
CA SER A 37 5.13 -7.91 6.76
C SER A 37 6.16 -8.56 5.82
N GLY A 38 6.47 -9.85 6.00
CA GLY A 38 7.37 -10.59 5.11
C GLY A 38 6.83 -10.73 3.69
N VAL A 39 5.56 -11.12 3.54
CA VAL A 39 4.88 -11.18 2.24
C VAL A 39 4.82 -9.80 1.59
N SER A 40 4.50 -8.76 2.37
CA SER A 40 4.49 -7.39 1.86
C SER A 40 5.86 -6.97 1.35
N LEU A 41 6.96 -7.37 2.00
CA LEU A 41 8.32 -7.05 1.58
C LEU A 41 8.67 -7.73 0.25
N LEU A 42 8.33 -9.02 0.10
CA LEU A 42 8.51 -9.76 -1.15
C LEU A 42 7.71 -9.15 -2.31
N CYS A 43 6.45 -8.80 -2.06
CA CYS A 43 5.61 -8.13 -3.05
C CYS A 43 6.09 -6.70 -3.36
N PHE A 44 6.73 -6.01 -2.40
CA PHE A 44 7.31 -4.69 -2.63
C PHE A 44 8.48 -4.76 -3.63
N SER A 45 9.29 -5.83 -3.55
CA SER A 45 10.40 -6.06 -4.48
C SER A 45 9.95 -6.20 -5.94
N THR A 46 8.73 -6.66 -6.21
CA THR A 46 8.23 -6.77 -7.60
C THR A 46 7.95 -5.40 -8.23
N LEU A 47 7.69 -4.37 -7.42
CA LEU A 47 7.49 -2.99 -7.89
C LEU A 47 8.75 -2.34 -8.48
N PHE A 48 9.94 -2.89 -8.21
CA PHE A 48 11.19 -2.45 -8.83
C PHE A 48 11.29 -2.85 -10.29
N ILE A 49 10.70 -4.00 -10.65
CA ILE A 49 10.80 -4.58 -11.98
C ILE A 49 9.73 -3.96 -12.88
N VAL A 50 8.50 -3.83 -12.36
CA VAL A 50 7.36 -3.30 -13.12
C VAL A 50 7.42 -1.77 -13.15
N GLY A 51 7.64 -1.19 -14.32
CA GLY A 51 7.59 0.27 -14.50
C GLY A 51 7.77 0.67 -15.95
N CYS A 52 7.68 1.98 -16.19
CA CYS A 52 7.88 2.59 -17.50
C CYS A 52 9.27 3.24 -17.56
N GLU A 53 9.84 3.33 -18.76
CA GLU A 53 11.05 4.14 -18.99
C GLU A 53 10.72 5.65 -18.97
N SER A 54 11.73 6.47 -18.69
CA SER A 54 11.62 7.94 -18.69
C SER A 54 11.34 8.50 -20.07
N ILE A 55 10.67 9.67 -20.13
CA ILE A 55 10.44 10.37 -21.38
C ILE A 55 11.77 10.77 -22.03
N ASN A 56 11.92 10.49 -23.32
CA ASN A 56 13.08 10.92 -24.09
C ASN A 56 12.99 12.42 -24.41
N LEU A 57 13.92 13.19 -23.86
CA LEU A 57 14.11 14.64 -23.96
C LEU A 57 15.42 14.95 -24.74
N GLY A 58 15.28 15.54 -25.92
CA GLY A 58 16.43 16.00 -26.72
C GLY A 58 17.28 17.02 -25.95
N GLY A 59 18.60 16.80 -25.92
CA GLY A 59 19.57 17.63 -25.19
C GLY A 59 19.76 17.31 -23.70
N ILE A 60 18.92 16.44 -23.14
CA ILE A 60 18.98 16.05 -21.71
C ILE A 60 19.32 14.57 -21.57
N ASN A 61 18.56 13.67 -22.21
CA ASN A 61 18.83 12.23 -22.17
C ASN A 61 19.14 11.61 -23.54
N ILE A 62 18.92 12.35 -24.63
CA ILE A 62 19.41 12.00 -25.97
C ILE A 62 20.17 13.22 -26.51
N PRO A 63 21.46 13.10 -26.86
CA PRO A 63 22.20 14.20 -27.46
C PRO A 63 21.64 14.53 -28.85
N TYR A 64 21.65 15.82 -29.22
CA TYR A 64 21.23 16.29 -30.55
C TYR A 64 22.13 15.79 -31.69
N THR A 65 23.32 15.27 -31.38
CA THR A 65 24.33 14.84 -32.35
C THR A 65 24.75 13.39 -32.14
N THR A 66 24.70 12.57 -33.18
CA THR A 66 25.27 11.22 -33.24
C THR A 66 26.79 11.27 -33.45
N GLY A 67 27.53 11.81 -32.48
CA GLY A 67 29.00 11.81 -32.45
C GLY A 67 29.56 10.72 -31.52
N PRO A 68 30.84 10.31 -31.66
CA PRO A 68 31.40 9.11 -31.00
C PRO A 68 31.73 9.27 -29.50
N SER A 69 31.44 10.42 -28.86
CA SER A 69 31.72 10.61 -27.43
C SER A 69 30.45 10.46 -26.57
N LEU A 70 30.20 9.24 -26.11
CA LEU A 70 29.11 8.87 -25.19
C LEU A 70 29.36 9.31 -23.73
N THR A 71 29.84 10.53 -23.50
CA THR A 71 29.99 11.08 -22.14
C THR A 71 29.72 12.58 -22.16
N MET A 72 28.55 13.00 -21.67
CA MET A 72 28.25 14.41 -21.40
C MET A 72 28.22 14.63 -19.89
N PRO A 73 29.26 15.28 -19.30
CA PRO A 73 29.23 15.64 -17.88
C PRO A 73 28.36 16.86 -17.58
N HIS A 74 27.91 17.62 -18.59
CA HIS A 74 27.03 18.79 -18.44
C HIS A 74 25.87 18.75 -19.45
N ARG A 75 24.63 18.95 -18.96
CA ARG A 75 23.40 19.01 -19.78
C ARG A 75 23.50 20.20 -20.75
N ASN A 76 23.54 19.94 -22.05
CA ASN A 76 23.67 20.99 -23.06
C ASN A 76 22.44 20.97 -23.97
N LEU A 77 21.50 21.89 -23.72
CA LEU A 77 20.27 22.03 -24.50
C LEU A 77 20.53 22.60 -25.90
N THR A 78 21.76 23.06 -26.16
CA THR A 78 22.19 23.66 -27.42
C THR A 78 23.03 22.65 -28.22
N GLY A 79 22.72 22.50 -29.51
CA GLY A 79 23.39 21.64 -30.47
C GLY A 79 23.46 22.30 -31.85
N SER A 80 24.24 21.76 -32.78
CA SER A 80 24.48 22.37 -34.11
C SER A 80 23.21 22.70 -34.92
N CYS A 81 22.09 22.03 -34.62
CA CYS A 81 20.80 22.24 -35.27
C CYS A 81 19.96 23.39 -34.66
N ASN A 82 20.29 23.90 -33.47
CA ASN A 82 19.53 24.98 -32.80
C ASN A 82 20.39 26.18 -32.33
N VAL A 83 21.72 26.15 -32.55
CA VAL A 83 22.67 27.22 -32.17
C VAL A 83 22.37 28.59 -32.76
N ASN A 84 21.72 28.66 -33.93
CA ASN A 84 21.48 29.93 -34.63
C ASN A 84 20.18 30.62 -34.22
N CYS A 85 19.35 30.00 -33.36
CA CYS A 85 18.00 30.50 -33.08
C CYS A 85 17.91 31.41 -31.85
N GLY A 86 18.99 31.67 -31.10
CA GLY A 86 18.95 32.57 -29.93
C GLY A 86 17.88 32.18 -28.90
N CYS A 87 17.65 30.88 -28.74
CA CYS A 87 16.47 30.36 -28.03
C CYS A 87 16.46 30.74 -26.55
N LYS A 88 15.27 31.09 -26.05
CA LYS A 88 15.03 31.22 -24.61
C LYS A 88 15.08 29.83 -23.98
N ILE A 89 16.05 29.60 -23.09
CA ILE A 89 16.22 28.34 -22.36
C ILE A 89 15.39 28.26 -21.06
N HIS A 90 14.71 29.35 -20.70
CA HIS A 90 13.89 29.46 -19.48
C HIS A 90 12.39 29.25 -19.72
N GLU A 91 11.97 29.02 -20.96
CA GLU A 91 10.56 28.88 -21.35
C GLU A 91 10.26 27.43 -21.77
N TYR A 92 9.66 26.68 -20.85
CA TYR A 92 9.31 25.28 -21.05
C TYR A 92 7.97 25.14 -21.79
N GLU A 93 8.04 24.86 -23.10
CA GLU A 93 6.86 24.63 -23.96
C GLU A 93 7.08 23.34 -24.78
N PRO A 94 6.90 22.15 -24.18
CA PRO A 94 7.34 20.91 -24.79
C PRO A 94 6.64 20.62 -26.12
N VAL A 95 7.40 20.15 -27.10
CA VAL A 95 6.90 19.72 -28.40
C VAL A 95 7.32 18.29 -28.69
N CYS A 96 6.46 17.51 -29.33
CA CYS A 96 6.73 16.15 -29.75
C CYS A 96 7.15 16.13 -31.22
N GLY A 97 8.41 15.79 -31.48
CA GLY A 97 8.94 15.62 -32.82
C GLY A 97 8.37 14.38 -33.52
N SER A 98 8.40 14.39 -34.85
CA SER A 98 8.04 13.24 -35.70
C SER A 98 8.95 12.01 -35.47
N ASP A 99 10.11 12.21 -34.85
CA ASP A 99 11.03 11.15 -34.41
C ASP A 99 10.59 10.43 -33.11
N GLY A 100 9.57 10.93 -32.41
CA GLY A 100 9.09 10.41 -31.13
C GLY A 100 9.91 10.90 -29.91
N ILE A 101 10.71 11.95 -30.09
CA ILE A 101 11.48 12.62 -29.03
C ILE A 101 10.73 13.90 -28.62
N THR A 102 10.66 14.14 -27.31
CA THR A 102 10.12 15.40 -26.79
C THR A 102 11.25 16.43 -26.73
N TYR A 103 11.02 17.62 -27.25
CA TYR A 103 11.96 18.74 -27.19
C TYR A 103 11.48 19.77 -26.19
N PHE A 104 12.41 20.50 -25.59
CA PHE A 104 12.13 21.45 -24.51
C PHE A 104 11.19 22.59 -24.94
N ASN A 105 11.41 23.14 -26.13
CA ASN A 105 10.55 24.13 -26.76
C ASN A 105 10.70 24.09 -28.31
N PRO A 106 9.81 24.71 -29.10
CA PRO A 106 9.88 24.65 -30.57
C PRO A 106 11.18 25.25 -31.13
N CYS A 107 11.75 26.26 -30.47
CA CYS A 107 13.02 26.87 -30.87
C CYS A 107 14.20 25.89 -30.72
N LEU A 108 14.28 25.18 -29.60
CA LEU A 108 15.31 24.17 -29.34
C LEU A 108 15.14 22.91 -30.19
N ALA A 109 13.93 22.68 -30.71
CA ALA A 109 13.68 21.70 -31.78
C ALA A 109 14.11 22.20 -33.18
N GLY A 110 14.55 23.46 -33.30
CA GLY A 110 14.98 24.09 -34.55
C GLY A 110 13.84 24.36 -35.52
N CYS A 111 12.60 24.52 -35.04
CA CYS A 111 11.44 24.78 -35.90
C CYS A 111 11.38 26.26 -36.30
N VAL A 112 11.17 26.52 -37.59
CA VAL A 112 11.07 27.88 -38.15
C VAL A 112 9.62 28.33 -38.24
N ASN A 113 8.72 27.43 -38.62
CA ASN A 113 7.35 27.75 -38.98
C ASN A 113 6.36 27.15 -37.99
N SER A 114 5.32 27.91 -37.63
CA SER A 114 4.20 27.45 -36.79
C SER A 114 2.89 27.48 -37.60
N GLY A 115 2.25 26.32 -37.75
CA GLY A 115 0.95 26.14 -38.38
C GLY A 115 -0.23 26.53 -37.48
N ASN A 116 -1.41 26.66 -38.10
CA ASN A 116 -2.61 27.22 -37.48
C ASN A 116 -3.21 26.38 -36.34
N LEU A 117 -3.71 27.10 -35.32
CA LEU A 117 -4.40 26.62 -34.12
C LEU A 117 -5.87 26.29 -34.42
N SER A 118 -6.16 25.19 -35.11
CA SER A 118 -7.55 24.80 -35.38
C SER A 118 -8.19 23.90 -34.31
N THR A 119 -7.38 23.25 -33.46
CA THR A 119 -7.86 22.25 -32.48
C THR A 119 -7.23 22.37 -31.08
N GLY A 120 -6.56 23.48 -30.78
CA GLY A 120 -5.80 23.65 -29.54
C GLY A 120 -4.40 23.01 -29.55
N ILE A 121 -4.03 22.32 -30.64
CA ILE A 121 -2.70 21.72 -30.85
C ILE A 121 -2.00 22.53 -31.94
N ARG A 122 -0.85 23.14 -31.62
CA ARG A 122 -0.02 23.85 -32.61
C ARG A 122 0.87 22.85 -33.34
N ASN A 123 0.98 23.00 -34.65
CA ASN A 123 1.90 22.21 -35.46
C ASN A 123 3.11 23.08 -35.81
N TYR A 124 4.32 22.52 -35.73
CA TYR A 124 5.57 23.20 -36.03
C TYR A 124 6.26 22.46 -37.18
N THR A 125 6.70 23.19 -38.18
CA THR A 125 7.34 22.63 -39.39
C THR A 125 8.74 23.19 -39.55
N GLU A 126 9.51 22.51 -40.40
CA GLU A 126 10.90 22.83 -40.67
C GLU A 126 11.79 22.77 -39.42
N CYS A 127 11.60 21.73 -38.61
CA CYS A 127 12.36 21.51 -37.39
C CYS A 127 13.69 20.81 -37.70
N THR A 128 14.79 21.55 -37.66
CA THR A 128 16.13 21.05 -38.04
C THR A 128 16.70 20.02 -37.04
N CYS A 129 16.32 20.09 -35.76
CA CYS A 129 16.75 19.10 -34.77
C CYS A 129 15.90 17.83 -34.77
N VAL A 130 14.74 17.85 -35.43
CA VAL A 130 13.81 16.71 -35.47
C VAL A 130 14.09 15.88 -36.70
N GLN A 131 14.45 14.62 -36.51
CA GLN A 131 14.78 13.75 -37.63
C GLN A 131 13.51 13.21 -38.29
N SER A 132 13.32 13.42 -39.59
CA SER A 132 12.16 12.90 -40.32
C SER A 132 12.18 11.37 -40.35
N ARG A 133 11.33 10.73 -39.55
CA ARG A 133 11.03 9.29 -39.61
C ARG A 133 9.71 9.09 -40.36
N GLN A 134 9.76 8.42 -41.51
CA GLN A 134 8.56 7.79 -42.05
C GLN A 134 8.55 6.31 -41.71
N VAL A 135 7.51 5.90 -40.98
CA VAL A 135 7.22 4.50 -40.71
C VAL A 135 6.46 3.96 -41.91
N ILE A 136 7.15 3.26 -42.81
CA ILE A 136 6.51 2.56 -43.92
C ILE A 136 6.04 1.20 -43.38
N THR A 137 4.76 1.09 -43.07
CA THR A 137 4.13 -0.23 -42.93
C THR A 137 3.81 -0.75 -44.33
N PRO A 138 4.48 -1.80 -44.83
CA PRO A 138 4.10 -2.39 -46.11
C PRO A 138 2.65 -2.91 -46.03
N PRO A 139 1.85 -2.80 -47.10
CA PRO A 139 0.47 -3.28 -47.09
C PRO A 139 0.44 -4.80 -46.86
N THR A 140 -0.25 -5.24 -45.81
CA THR A 140 -0.48 -6.65 -45.52
C THR A 140 -1.45 -7.24 -46.54
N VAL A 141 -0.92 -7.81 -47.62
CA VAL A 141 -1.68 -8.74 -48.46
C VAL A 141 -1.64 -10.11 -47.78
N GLY A 142 -2.66 -10.40 -46.96
CA GLY A 142 -3.25 -11.73 -46.89
C GLY A 142 -2.54 -12.89 -46.19
N GLN A 143 -1.59 -12.71 -45.25
CA GLN A 143 -1.13 -13.86 -44.43
C GLN A 143 -1.09 -13.58 -42.92
N ARG A 144 -1.84 -14.40 -42.17
CA ARG A 144 -1.86 -14.45 -40.71
C ARG A 144 -0.55 -15.08 -40.22
N GLY A 145 0.23 -14.34 -39.43
CA GLY A 145 1.23 -14.93 -38.54
C GLY A 145 2.72 -14.63 -38.80
N GLN A 146 3.09 -13.53 -39.46
CA GLN A 146 4.51 -13.14 -39.57
C GLN A 146 4.86 -11.80 -38.90
N LEU A 147 6.09 -11.76 -38.39
CA LEU A 147 6.79 -10.65 -37.75
C LEU A 147 6.51 -9.31 -38.47
N ARG A 148 5.94 -8.32 -37.77
CA ARG A 148 5.79 -6.95 -38.30
C ARG A 148 7.18 -6.31 -38.39
N VAL A 149 7.80 -6.42 -39.57
CA VAL A 149 9.00 -5.65 -39.88
C VAL A 149 8.57 -4.21 -40.12
N VAL A 150 8.90 -3.33 -39.18
CA VAL A 150 8.70 -1.88 -39.30
C VAL A 150 9.96 -1.29 -39.93
N ILE A 151 9.93 -1.05 -41.24
CA ILE A 151 11.04 -0.37 -41.92
C ILE A 151 10.89 1.13 -41.66
N VAL A 152 11.75 1.66 -40.79
CA VAL A 152 11.83 3.11 -40.55
C VAL A 152 12.79 3.69 -41.59
N LYS A 153 12.25 4.43 -42.56
CA LYS A 153 13.10 5.26 -43.42
C LYS A 153 13.39 6.55 -42.68
N THR A 154 14.66 6.77 -42.34
CA THR A 154 15.16 8.06 -41.85
C THR A 154 15.62 8.86 -43.06
N TYR A 155 14.90 9.93 -43.41
CA TYR A 155 15.36 10.85 -44.44
C TYR A 155 16.39 11.77 -43.81
N LEU A 156 17.66 11.61 -44.18
CA LEU A 156 18.77 12.32 -43.55
C LEU A 156 18.79 13.84 -43.84
N ASN A 157 17.88 14.37 -44.67
CA ASN A 157 17.89 15.75 -45.16
C ASN A 157 16.49 16.39 -45.29
N GLU A 158 15.44 15.77 -44.72
CA GLU A 158 14.13 16.41 -44.63
C GLU A 158 13.93 16.92 -43.21
N ASN A 159 13.64 18.22 -43.08
CA ASN A 159 13.32 18.82 -41.80
C ASN A 159 12.07 18.14 -41.21
N GLY A 160 12.16 17.71 -39.94
CA GLY A 160 11.03 17.11 -39.26
C GLY A 160 9.91 18.11 -38.96
N TYR A 161 8.81 17.60 -38.45
CA TYR A 161 7.73 18.41 -37.89
C TYR A 161 7.54 18.03 -36.42
N ALA A 162 7.00 18.93 -35.62
CA ALA A 162 6.71 18.71 -34.22
C ALA A 162 5.31 19.22 -33.87
N VAL A 163 4.64 18.59 -32.91
CA VAL A 163 3.33 19.03 -32.41
C VAL A 163 3.45 19.50 -30.97
N SER A 164 2.65 20.50 -30.58
CA SER A 164 2.60 20.95 -29.19
C SER A 164 2.26 19.80 -28.23
N GLY A 165 2.94 19.79 -27.09
CA GLY A 165 2.78 18.79 -26.05
C GLY A 165 3.85 17.71 -26.08
N LYS A 166 3.84 16.89 -25.02
CA LYS A 166 4.77 15.77 -24.86
C LYS A 166 4.38 14.60 -25.77
N CYS A 167 5.37 13.82 -26.23
CA CYS A 167 5.06 12.61 -26.97
C CYS A 167 4.27 11.60 -26.12
N LYS A 168 3.14 11.12 -26.66
CA LYS A 168 2.33 10.07 -26.02
C LYS A 168 3.13 8.78 -25.91
N ARG A 169 3.08 8.14 -24.74
CA ARG A 169 3.74 6.85 -24.47
C ARG A 169 2.68 5.78 -24.26
N THR A 170 2.77 4.68 -25.00
CA THR A 170 2.00 3.47 -24.72
C THR A 170 2.70 2.69 -23.60
N CYS A 171 2.43 3.03 -22.34
CA CYS A 171 2.97 2.26 -21.22
C CYS A 171 1.99 1.16 -20.79
N ASN A 172 2.18 -0.05 -21.31
CA ASN A 172 1.35 -1.21 -20.94
C ASN A 172 1.67 -1.75 -19.54
N THR A 173 2.79 -1.35 -18.94
CA THR A 173 3.21 -1.75 -17.59
C THR A 173 2.61 -0.88 -16.47
N LEU A 174 1.88 0.19 -16.81
CA LEU A 174 1.20 1.03 -15.82
C LEU A 174 0.10 0.26 -15.08
N ILE A 175 -0.79 -0.40 -15.83
CA ILE A 175 -1.90 -1.17 -15.27
C ILE A 175 -1.40 -2.27 -14.29
N PRO A 176 -0.45 -3.14 -14.66
CA PRO A 176 0.06 -4.14 -13.71
C PRO A 176 0.75 -3.50 -12.51
N PHE A 177 1.47 -2.38 -12.67
CA PHE A 177 2.04 -1.65 -11.54
C PHE A 177 0.97 -1.20 -10.53
N LEU A 178 -0.15 -0.67 -11.02
CA LEU A 178 -1.28 -0.26 -10.16
C LEU A 178 -1.91 -1.45 -9.43
N ILE A 179 -2.03 -2.61 -10.09
CA ILE A 179 -2.52 -3.85 -9.47
C ILE A 179 -1.56 -4.33 -8.37
N PHE A 180 -0.26 -4.37 -8.63
CA PHE A 180 0.73 -4.76 -7.61
C PHE A 180 0.73 -3.78 -6.44
N LEU A 181 0.62 -2.48 -6.71
CA LEU A 181 0.53 -1.46 -5.67
C LEU A 181 -0.74 -1.64 -4.81
N PHE A 182 -1.87 -2.01 -5.41
CA PHE A 182 -3.08 -2.38 -4.67
C PHE A 182 -2.83 -3.58 -3.75
N ILE A 183 -2.25 -4.66 -4.26
CA ILE A 183 -1.97 -5.89 -3.49
C ILE A 183 -1.02 -5.59 -2.32
N VAL A 184 0.08 -4.88 -2.57
CA VAL A 184 1.08 -4.52 -1.56
C VAL A 184 0.49 -3.68 -0.45
N THR A 185 -0.29 -2.65 -0.81
CA THR A 185 -0.94 -1.76 0.16
C THR A 185 -2.00 -2.49 0.98
N PHE A 186 -2.77 -3.37 0.35
CA PHE A 186 -3.73 -4.25 1.01
C PHE A 186 -3.07 -5.19 2.04
N ILE A 187 -1.99 -5.88 1.65
CA ILE A 187 -1.27 -6.81 2.55
C ILE A 187 -0.62 -6.04 3.71
N THR A 188 -0.01 -4.89 3.44
CA THR A 188 0.53 -4.00 4.49
C THR A 188 -0.55 -3.59 5.47
N ALA A 189 -1.71 -3.18 4.98
CA ALA A 189 -2.81 -2.69 5.82
C ALA A 189 -3.44 -3.81 6.67
N CYS A 190 -3.46 -5.05 6.16
CA CYS A 190 -3.89 -6.23 6.91
C CYS A 190 -3.05 -6.50 8.17
N ALA A 191 -1.79 -6.06 8.19
CA ALA A 191 -0.92 -6.18 9.37
C ALA A 191 -1.17 -5.11 10.46
N GLN A 192 -1.92 -4.04 10.17
CA GLN A 192 -2.12 -2.98 11.16
C GLN A 192 -2.97 -3.42 12.37
N PRO A 193 -4.13 -4.09 12.18
CA PRO A 193 -4.92 -4.60 13.31
C PRO A 193 -4.14 -5.56 14.22
N SER A 194 -3.25 -6.38 13.64
CA SER A 194 -2.42 -7.33 14.40
C SER A 194 -1.35 -6.62 15.24
N ALA A 195 -0.81 -5.49 14.79
CA ALA A 195 0.08 -4.66 15.61
C ALA A 195 -0.66 -3.97 16.77
N ILE A 196 -1.89 -3.48 16.53
CA ILE A 196 -2.72 -2.84 17.55
C ILE A 196 -3.11 -3.83 18.65
N ILE A 197 -3.57 -5.03 18.29
CA ILE A 197 -3.95 -6.04 19.30
C ILE A 197 -2.75 -6.48 20.16
N VAL A 198 -1.55 -6.60 19.57
CA VAL A 198 -0.33 -6.92 20.33
C VAL A 198 -0.03 -5.82 21.35
N THR A 199 -0.16 -4.55 20.96
CA THR A 199 0.03 -3.41 21.86
C THR A 199 -0.98 -3.43 23.00
N LEU A 200 -2.27 -3.60 22.69
CA LEU A 200 -3.35 -3.66 23.69
C LEU A 200 -3.23 -4.83 24.67
N ARG A 201 -2.66 -5.96 24.22
CA ARG A 201 -2.42 -7.15 25.06
C ARG A 201 -1.15 -7.05 25.89
N SER A 202 -0.27 -6.09 25.58
CA SER A 202 0.99 -5.89 26.29
C SER A 202 0.87 -4.95 27.49
N VAL A 203 -0.25 -4.24 27.60
CA VAL A 203 -0.54 -3.28 28.68
C VAL A 203 -1.80 -3.68 29.44
N GLU A 204 -1.89 -3.21 30.67
CA GLU A 204 -3.06 -3.41 31.53
C GLU A 204 -4.28 -2.66 30.98
N ASP A 205 -5.49 -3.10 31.34
CA ASP A 205 -6.74 -2.57 30.78
C ASP A 205 -6.87 -1.04 30.95
N ASP A 206 -6.40 -0.50 32.08
CA ASP A 206 -6.47 0.92 32.42
C ASP A 206 -5.45 1.78 31.62
N GLU A 207 -4.37 1.19 31.13
CA GLU A 207 -3.28 1.89 30.43
C GLU A 207 -3.39 1.82 28.90
N ARG A 208 -4.31 1.01 28.37
CA ARG A 208 -4.56 0.87 26.92
C ARG A 208 -4.75 2.18 26.15
N PRO A 209 -5.62 3.12 26.58
CA PRO A 209 -5.82 4.36 25.83
C PRO A 209 -4.56 5.24 25.86
N PHE A 210 -3.80 5.22 26.95
CA PHE A 210 -2.53 5.93 27.06
C PHE A 210 -1.49 5.35 26.08
N ALA A 211 -1.34 4.02 26.04
CA ALA A 211 -0.42 3.34 25.12
C ALA A 211 -0.74 3.63 23.65
N LEU A 212 -2.02 3.57 23.26
CA LEU A 212 -2.45 3.91 21.91
C LEU A 212 -2.22 5.39 21.59
N GLY A 213 -2.51 6.29 22.54
CA GLY A 213 -2.23 7.72 22.40
C GLY A 213 -0.75 7.98 22.13
N MET A 214 0.14 7.39 22.93
CA MET A 214 1.59 7.50 22.75
C MET A 214 2.05 6.92 21.41
N GLN A 215 1.52 5.76 20.99
CA GLN A 215 1.81 5.17 19.69
C GLN A 215 1.45 6.11 18.54
N PHE A 216 0.27 6.76 18.58
CA PHE A 216 -0.14 7.72 17.56
C PHE A 216 0.69 9.00 17.56
N VAL A 217 1.04 9.53 18.73
CA VAL A 217 1.92 10.71 18.86
C VAL A 217 3.29 10.42 18.26
N LEU A 218 3.92 9.28 18.62
CA LEU A 218 5.21 8.88 18.06
C LEU A 218 5.13 8.65 16.55
N LEU A 219 4.08 7.98 16.06
CA LEU A 219 3.89 7.75 14.63
C LEU A 219 3.75 9.08 13.87
N ARG A 220 2.99 10.04 14.40
CA ARG A 220 2.82 11.34 13.74
C ARG A 220 4.11 12.15 13.74
N THR A 221 4.78 12.23 14.89
CA THR A 221 5.99 13.05 15.06
C THR A 221 7.20 12.49 14.33
N LEU A 222 7.43 11.18 14.37
CA LEU A 222 8.61 10.56 13.79
C LEU A 222 8.42 10.08 12.35
N ALA A 223 7.18 9.74 11.94
CA ALA A 223 6.91 9.26 10.58
C ALA A 223 6.16 10.29 9.74
N TYR A 224 4.98 10.75 10.15
CA TYR A 224 4.14 11.58 9.26
C TYR A 224 4.76 12.95 8.94
N ILE A 225 5.37 13.63 9.92
CA ILE A 225 5.98 14.95 9.71
C ILE A 225 7.26 14.84 8.85
N PRO A 226 8.22 13.94 9.14
CA PRO A 226 9.46 13.87 8.37
C PRO A 226 9.30 13.23 6.99
N THR A 227 8.29 12.37 6.79
CA THR A 227 8.11 11.63 5.53
C THR A 227 8.00 12.57 4.32
N PRO A 228 7.11 13.57 4.25
CA PRO A 228 7.05 14.48 3.10
C PRO A 228 8.32 15.28 2.89
N ILE A 229 9.01 15.67 3.97
CA ILE A 229 10.24 16.48 3.91
C ILE A 229 11.37 15.66 3.27
N TYR A 230 11.62 14.47 3.82
CA TYR A 230 12.69 13.62 3.33
C TYR A 230 12.38 13.00 1.96
N PHE A 231 11.16 12.50 1.74
CA PHE A 231 10.77 12.03 0.40
C PHE A 231 10.76 13.19 -0.61
N GLY A 232 10.42 14.42 -0.23
CA GLY A 232 10.56 15.59 -1.09
C GLY A 232 12.01 15.82 -1.53
N ALA A 233 12.94 15.89 -0.58
CA ALA A 233 14.38 16.04 -0.86
C ALA A 233 14.93 14.89 -1.72
N VAL A 234 14.47 13.67 -1.48
CA VAL A 234 14.84 12.49 -2.25
C VAL A 234 14.32 12.58 -3.69
N ILE A 235 13.08 13.04 -3.89
CA ILE A 235 12.49 13.23 -5.22
C ILE A 235 13.29 14.26 -6.02
N ASP A 236 13.71 15.35 -5.38
CA ASP A 236 14.51 16.41 -6.00
C ASP A 236 15.85 15.90 -6.55
N THR A 237 16.45 14.88 -5.93
CA THR A 237 17.70 14.25 -6.47
C THR A 237 17.51 13.65 -7.86
N THR A 238 16.27 13.31 -8.23
CA THR A 238 15.94 12.69 -9.52
C THR A 238 15.51 13.70 -10.57
N CYS A 239 15.61 15.00 -10.26
CA CYS A 239 15.23 16.07 -11.17
C CYS A 239 16.14 16.11 -12.43
N MET A 240 15.50 15.98 -13.60
CA MET A 240 16.15 16.14 -14.90
C MET A 240 16.13 17.57 -15.41
N LEU A 241 15.23 18.40 -14.89
CA LEU A 241 15.11 19.77 -15.38
C LEU A 241 14.52 20.69 -14.31
N TRP A 242 15.38 21.59 -13.82
CA TRP A 242 15.01 22.60 -12.84
C TRP A 242 14.46 23.84 -13.54
N GLN A 243 13.37 24.38 -13.01
CA GLN A 243 12.92 25.72 -13.33
C GLN A 243 13.97 26.71 -12.82
N GLN A 244 14.34 27.67 -13.65
CA GLN A 244 15.28 28.72 -13.28
C GLN A 244 14.69 30.07 -13.68
N GLU A 245 14.32 30.86 -12.69
CA GLU A 245 13.79 32.21 -12.86
C GLU A 245 14.81 33.19 -12.29
N CYS A 246 15.33 34.08 -13.14
CA CYS A 246 16.31 35.10 -12.73
C CYS A 246 17.52 34.56 -11.93
N GLY A 247 17.96 33.34 -12.22
CA GLY A 247 19.09 32.69 -11.55
C GLY A 247 18.74 31.94 -10.25
N VAL A 248 17.51 32.01 -9.76
CA VAL A 248 17.02 31.26 -8.59
C VAL A 248 16.43 29.92 -9.05
N GLN A 249 16.81 28.83 -8.36
CA GLN A 249 16.30 27.50 -8.63
C GLN A 249 14.88 27.33 -8.05
N GLY A 250 13.92 27.08 -8.93
CA GLY A 250 12.50 26.88 -8.60
C GLY A 250 12.12 25.40 -8.53
N SER A 251 10.88 25.09 -8.92
CA SER A 251 10.36 23.71 -8.94
C SER A 251 11.00 22.87 -10.07
N CYS A 252 10.98 21.55 -9.95
CA CYS A 252 11.44 20.69 -11.04
C CYS A 252 10.32 20.44 -12.06
N TRP A 253 10.59 20.68 -13.35
CA TRP A 253 9.63 20.45 -14.43
C TRP A 253 9.55 18.98 -14.83
N GLU A 254 10.69 18.27 -14.91
CA GLU A 254 10.73 16.87 -15.35
C GLU A 254 11.65 16.03 -14.46
N TYR A 255 11.15 14.87 -14.03
CA TYR A 255 11.89 13.91 -13.21
C TYR A 255 12.26 12.66 -14.01
N ASN A 256 13.39 12.05 -13.67
CA ASN A 256 13.76 10.75 -14.22
C ASN A 256 12.94 9.66 -13.55
N VAL A 257 11.89 9.16 -14.22
CA VAL A 257 10.97 8.16 -13.65
C VAL A 257 11.66 6.84 -13.26
N THR A 258 12.76 6.47 -13.94
CA THR A 258 13.51 5.24 -13.65
C THR A 258 14.25 5.39 -12.33
N SER A 259 15.07 6.43 -12.20
CA SER A 259 15.79 6.73 -10.95
C SER A 259 14.81 7.04 -9.82
N PHE A 260 13.75 7.80 -10.09
CA PHE A 260 12.68 8.07 -9.14
C PHE A 260 12.11 6.78 -8.56
N ARG A 261 11.76 5.80 -9.41
CA ARG A 261 11.26 4.49 -8.97
C ARG A 261 12.26 3.79 -8.05
N PHE A 262 13.52 3.67 -8.47
CA PHE A 262 14.54 2.96 -7.67
C PHE A 262 14.80 3.62 -6.33
N VAL A 263 14.90 4.95 -6.28
CA VAL A 263 15.19 5.67 -5.05
C VAL A 263 13.96 5.65 -4.12
N TYR A 264 12.77 5.92 -4.65
CA TYR A 264 11.53 5.93 -3.86
C TYR A 264 11.19 4.55 -3.28
N PHE A 265 11.15 3.52 -4.13
CA PHE A 265 10.85 2.16 -3.67
C PHE A 265 12.03 1.51 -2.95
N GLY A 266 13.28 1.85 -3.31
CA GLY A 266 14.49 1.41 -2.61
C GLY A 266 14.48 1.83 -1.15
N LEU A 267 14.27 3.11 -0.92
CA LEU A 267 14.18 3.66 0.42
C LEU A 267 13.02 3.06 1.23
N ALA A 268 11.82 2.98 0.62
CA ALA A 268 10.66 2.40 1.28
C ALA A 268 10.87 0.91 1.61
N ALA A 269 11.53 0.15 0.74
CA ALA A 269 11.90 -1.24 1.00
C ALA A 269 12.90 -1.36 2.16
N GLY A 270 13.89 -0.45 2.23
CA GLY A 270 14.84 -0.39 3.35
C GLY A 270 14.15 -0.12 4.68
N LEU A 271 13.26 0.87 4.75
CA LEU A 271 12.46 1.16 5.95
C LEU A 271 11.55 -0.01 6.34
N LYS A 272 10.95 -0.69 5.35
CA LYS A 272 10.14 -1.90 5.56
C LYS A 272 10.97 -3.06 6.10
N PHE A 273 12.18 -3.24 5.61
CA PHE A 273 13.09 -4.27 6.09
C PHE A 273 13.47 -4.04 7.56
N VAL A 274 13.83 -2.80 7.91
CA VAL A 274 14.09 -2.42 9.31
C VAL A 274 12.86 -2.69 10.18
N GLY A 275 11.66 -2.30 9.71
CA GLY A 275 10.40 -2.60 10.40
C GLY A 275 10.14 -4.11 10.57
N PHE A 276 10.45 -4.92 9.57
CA PHE A 276 10.32 -6.38 9.65
C PHE A 276 11.21 -6.97 10.75
N ILE A 277 12.46 -6.48 10.90
CA ILE A 277 13.34 -6.89 11.99
C ILE A 277 12.74 -6.55 13.36
N PHE A 278 12.19 -5.35 13.53
CA PHE A 278 11.52 -4.98 14.79
C PHE A 278 10.29 -5.86 15.10
N ILE A 279 9.46 -6.18 14.09
CA ILE A 279 8.31 -7.08 14.26
C ILE A 279 8.78 -8.50 14.59
N PHE A 280 9.86 -8.97 13.97
CA PHE A 280 10.47 -10.26 14.27
C PHE A 280 10.97 -10.32 15.72
N LEU A 281 11.69 -9.30 16.18
CA LEU A 281 12.15 -9.20 17.57
C LEU A 281 10.99 -9.14 18.57
N ALA A 282 9.92 -8.40 18.26
CA ALA A 282 8.73 -8.35 19.08
C ALA A 282 8.06 -9.73 19.21
N TRP A 283 7.87 -10.42 18.09
CA TRP A 283 7.34 -11.79 18.11
C TRP A 283 8.23 -12.75 18.88
N TYR A 284 9.56 -12.68 18.67
CA TYR A 284 10.52 -13.53 19.38
C TYR A 284 10.45 -13.31 20.90
N SER A 285 10.36 -12.06 21.33
CA SER A 285 10.24 -11.70 22.75
C SER A 285 8.94 -12.20 23.37
N ILE A 286 7.82 -12.05 22.65
CA ILE A 286 6.51 -12.58 23.08
C ILE A 286 6.56 -14.10 23.19
N LYS A 287 7.11 -14.78 22.18
CA LYS A 287 7.27 -16.24 22.18
C LYS A 287 8.11 -16.70 23.38
N TYR A 288 9.25 -16.05 23.63
CA TYR A 288 10.14 -16.39 24.73
C TYR A 288 9.43 -16.23 26.09
N LYS A 289 8.75 -15.10 26.32
CA LYS A 289 8.01 -14.84 27.56
C LYS A 289 6.88 -15.84 27.80
N GLU A 290 6.11 -16.20 26.77
CA GLU A 290 5.05 -17.21 26.90
C GLU A 290 5.61 -18.60 27.24
N GLU A 291 6.74 -19.00 26.63
CA GLU A 291 7.40 -20.28 26.92
C GLU A 291 7.97 -20.31 28.34
N GLU A 292 8.48 -19.19 28.85
CA GLU A 292 8.97 -19.07 30.23
C GLU A 292 7.82 -19.18 31.25
N GLN A 293 6.70 -18.50 31.02
CA GLN A 293 5.50 -18.61 31.86
C GLN A 293 4.94 -20.03 31.86
N GLN A 294 4.95 -20.70 30.71
CA GLN A 294 4.56 -22.12 30.64
C GLN A 294 5.51 -22.99 31.47
N ARG A 295 6.83 -22.80 31.40
CA ARG A 295 7.80 -23.55 32.21
C ARG A 295 7.65 -23.28 33.71
N GLN A 296 7.36 -22.04 34.11
CA GLN A 296 7.08 -21.69 35.51
C GLN A 296 5.83 -22.42 36.01
N ARG A 297 4.73 -22.36 35.24
CA ARG A 297 3.50 -23.09 35.54
C ARG A 297 3.75 -24.60 35.65
N TRP A 298 4.49 -25.19 34.72
CA TRP A 298 4.88 -26.61 34.78
C TRP A 298 5.73 -26.96 36.01
N ARG A 299 6.49 -26.01 36.59
CA ARG A 299 7.23 -26.22 37.85
C ARG A 299 6.37 -26.07 39.11
N GLU A 300 5.28 -25.32 39.05
CA GLU A 300 4.34 -25.17 40.18
C GLU A 300 3.38 -26.38 40.31
N PHE A 301 2.95 -26.99 39.20
CA PHE A 301 2.08 -28.18 39.19
C PHE A 301 2.60 -29.44 39.94
N PRO A 302 3.91 -29.78 39.96
CA PRO A 302 4.41 -30.89 40.78
C PRO A 302 4.40 -30.58 42.29
N LEU A 303 4.43 -29.32 42.71
CA LEU A 303 4.44 -28.94 44.13
C LEU A 303 3.05 -29.01 44.78
N SER A 304 1.99 -28.66 44.06
CA SER A 304 0.60 -28.77 44.55
C SER A 304 0.17 -30.23 44.70
N THR A 305 0.51 -31.10 43.75
CA THR A 305 0.12 -32.52 43.77
C THR A 305 0.81 -33.29 44.89
N VAL A 306 2.08 -32.96 45.20
CA VAL A 306 2.83 -33.61 46.30
C VAL A 306 2.38 -33.08 47.67
N SER A 307 2.09 -31.78 47.80
CA SER A 307 1.57 -31.22 49.06
C SER A 307 0.18 -31.79 49.41
N GLU A 308 -0.65 -32.08 48.42
CA GLU A 308 -1.98 -32.69 48.61
C GLU A 308 -1.88 -34.19 48.95
N MET A 309 -0.91 -34.92 48.41
CA MET A 309 -0.64 -36.33 48.73
C MET A 309 0.02 -36.52 50.12
N VAL A 310 0.83 -35.55 50.55
CA VAL A 310 1.44 -35.54 51.90
C VAL A 310 0.46 -35.04 52.97
N GLY A 311 -0.52 -34.20 52.62
CA GLY A 311 -1.60 -33.79 53.53
C GLY A 311 -2.58 -34.90 53.93
N HIS A 312 -2.69 -35.96 53.13
CA HIS A 312 -3.64 -37.05 53.34
C HIS A 312 -3.07 -38.32 54.01
N THR A 313 -1.77 -38.39 54.30
CA THR A 313 -1.14 -39.61 54.86
C THR A 313 -1.06 -39.69 56.38
N ASN A 314 -1.54 -38.69 57.12
CA ASN A 314 -1.34 -38.63 58.59
C ASN A 314 -2.59 -38.73 59.48
N HIS A 315 -3.77 -39.12 58.99
CA HIS A 315 -4.96 -39.20 59.88
C HIS A 315 -5.87 -40.44 59.78
N ALA A 316 -5.48 -41.52 59.10
CA ALA A 316 -6.33 -42.70 59.01
C ALA A 316 -5.56 -44.03 59.20
N ALA A 317 -4.92 -44.20 60.35
CA ALA A 317 -4.56 -45.51 60.87
C ALA A 317 -5.27 -45.71 62.20
N ASN A 318 -6.54 -46.15 62.15
CA ASN A 318 -7.22 -46.92 63.20
C ASN A 318 -8.70 -47.14 62.83
N SER A 319 -9.02 -48.25 62.17
CA SER A 319 -10.16 -49.12 62.53
C SER A 319 -10.36 -50.24 61.51
N ALA A 320 -10.25 -51.47 62.01
CA ALA A 320 -10.66 -52.68 61.32
C ALA A 320 -12.19 -52.83 61.34
N ARG A 321 -12.82 -53.24 60.22
CA ARG A 321 -13.91 -54.25 60.25
C ARG A 321 -14.25 -54.83 58.88
N THR A 322 -14.68 -56.07 58.95
CA THR A 322 -14.84 -57.15 57.98
C THR A 322 -16.12 -57.15 57.13
N ARG A 323 -16.03 -57.78 55.94
CA ARG A 323 -17.02 -58.62 55.21
C ARG A 323 -18.42 -58.06 54.89
N SER A 324 -18.77 -57.98 53.60
CA SER A 324 -19.67 -58.92 52.86
C SER A 324 -20.45 -58.23 51.69
N CYS A 325 -20.41 -58.81 50.48
CA CYS A 325 -21.47 -58.73 49.45
C CYS A 325 -22.47 -59.90 49.71
N PRO A 326 -23.75 -59.95 49.23
CA PRO A 326 -24.10 -59.85 47.80
C PRO A 326 -25.56 -59.44 47.36
N THR A 327 -25.75 -59.39 46.01
CA THR A 327 -26.91 -59.83 45.15
C THR A 327 -28.25 -59.05 45.01
N PHE A 328 -28.46 -58.52 43.79
CA PHE A 328 -29.47 -58.80 42.73
C PHE A 328 -30.90 -59.34 43.05
N SER A 329 -31.97 -58.70 42.51
CA SER A 329 -33.08 -59.30 41.72
C SER A 329 -34.03 -58.20 41.12
N THR A 330 -34.27 -58.14 39.79
CA THR A 330 -35.51 -58.50 39.02
C THR A 330 -36.74 -57.60 39.25
N GLN A 331 -37.65 -57.26 38.33
CA GLN A 331 -37.94 -57.43 36.88
C GLN A 331 -39.36 -56.82 36.70
N GLY A 332 -39.71 -56.24 35.56
CA GLY A 332 -41.11 -55.86 35.28
C GLY A 332 -41.30 -54.92 34.07
N GLU A 333 -41.45 -55.53 32.89
CA GLU A 333 -41.90 -54.93 31.63
C GLU A 333 -43.38 -54.50 31.68
N PHE A 334 -43.79 -53.45 30.93
CA PHE A 334 -44.63 -53.59 29.72
C PHE A 334 -44.90 -52.22 29.02
N HIS A 335 -45.10 -52.35 27.71
CA HIS A 335 -45.17 -51.35 26.63
C HIS A 335 -46.56 -50.68 26.47
N GLU A 336 -46.57 -49.50 25.80
CA GLU A 336 -47.44 -49.05 24.66
C GLU A 336 -47.98 -47.60 24.73
N GLU A 337 -47.67 -46.83 23.67
CA GLU A 337 -48.27 -45.57 23.18
C GLU A 337 -49.50 -45.88 22.27
N PRO A 338 -50.26 -44.94 21.60
CA PRO A 338 -50.15 -43.46 21.45
C PRO A 338 -51.51 -42.68 21.50
N GLY A 339 -51.49 -41.33 21.39
CA GLY A 339 -52.53 -40.56 20.65
C GLY A 339 -53.25 -39.33 21.28
N LEU A 340 -52.75 -38.12 20.97
CA LEU A 340 -53.44 -36.90 20.46
C LEU A 340 -54.53 -36.10 21.27
N GLN A 341 -54.19 -34.82 21.58
CA GLN A 341 -54.91 -33.54 21.28
C GLN A 341 -55.29 -32.56 22.43
N LYS A 342 -54.64 -31.37 22.40
CA LYS A 342 -55.02 -29.96 22.77
C LYS A 342 -55.71 -29.64 24.12
N GLY A 343 -55.14 -28.66 24.86
CA GLY A 343 -55.91 -27.75 25.75
C GLY A 343 -55.18 -27.07 26.93
N ILE A 344 -54.53 -25.93 26.65
CA ILE A 344 -54.42 -24.62 27.37
C ILE A 344 -54.76 -24.47 28.90
N GLN A 345 -53.91 -23.65 29.57
CA GLN A 345 -54.05 -22.84 30.84
C GLN A 345 -54.00 -23.58 32.19
N ALA A 346 -53.47 -23.07 33.31
CA ALA A 346 -52.69 -21.88 33.69
C ALA A 346 -52.36 -22.00 35.19
N THR A 347 -51.28 -21.38 35.69
CA THR A 347 -51.36 -20.47 36.86
C THR A 347 -50.06 -19.68 37.06
N ALA A 348 -50.24 -18.37 37.14
CA ALA A 348 -49.24 -17.35 37.47
C ALA A 348 -49.38 -16.97 38.95
N GLN A 349 -48.38 -16.27 39.52
CA GLN A 349 -48.62 -15.15 40.42
C GLN A 349 -47.35 -14.32 40.69
N THR A 350 -47.42 -13.04 40.30
CA THR A 350 -46.58 -11.93 40.76
C THR A 350 -47.51 -10.72 41.01
N TYR A 351 -47.04 -9.78 41.85
CA TYR A 351 -47.45 -8.36 42.06
C TYR A 351 -48.19 -8.03 43.38
N PRO A 352 -48.06 -6.81 43.97
CA PRO A 352 -48.04 -5.44 43.35
C PRO A 352 -46.86 -4.53 43.79
N GLY A 353 -46.47 -3.41 43.15
CA GLY A 353 -47.20 -2.25 42.57
C GLY A 353 -47.28 -1.10 43.61
N PRO A 354 -47.20 0.23 43.28
CA PRO A 354 -47.73 0.88 42.06
C PRO A 354 -46.87 2.02 41.41
N PHE A 355 -47.25 2.41 40.19
CA PHE A 355 -46.82 3.56 39.36
C PHE A 355 -47.78 4.77 39.51
N PRO A 356 -47.54 5.95 38.89
CA PRO A 356 -48.11 6.21 37.54
C PRO A 356 -47.18 6.95 36.53
N GLU A 357 -47.46 6.66 35.27
CA GLU A 357 -46.96 7.26 34.02
C GLU A 357 -47.27 8.76 33.85
N ALA A 358 -46.48 9.42 33.00
CA ALA A 358 -47.00 10.42 32.05
C ALA A 358 -46.27 10.31 30.71
N ILE A 359 -47.07 10.15 29.66
CA ILE A 359 -46.73 10.09 28.24
C ILE A 359 -46.60 11.51 27.68
N SER A 360 -45.60 11.77 26.81
CA SER A 360 -45.79 12.55 25.57
C SER A 360 -44.53 12.58 24.71
N SER A 361 -44.70 12.20 23.45
CA SER A 361 -43.83 12.42 22.30
C SER A 361 -43.61 13.90 21.97
N SER A 362 -42.47 14.26 21.36
CA SER A 362 -42.45 15.10 20.14
C SER A 362 -41.06 15.16 19.50
N ALA A 363 -41.05 15.05 18.18
CA ALA A 363 -40.00 15.52 17.28
C ALA A 363 -40.27 16.99 16.90
N TYR A 364 -39.23 17.79 16.63
CA TYR A 364 -39.20 18.99 15.77
C TYR A 364 -37.73 19.47 15.65
N SER A 365 -37.02 19.36 14.51
CA SER A 365 -36.89 20.29 13.36
C SER A 365 -36.53 21.75 13.66
N GLY A 366 -35.30 22.14 13.27
CA GLY A 366 -34.94 23.27 12.38
C GLY A 366 -35.03 24.74 12.85
N LEU A 367 -33.95 25.51 12.62
CA LEU A 367 -33.81 26.94 12.18
C LEU A 367 -32.34 27.38 12.45
N GLU A 368 -31.46 27.64 11.45
CA GLU A 368 -31.21 28.89 10.66
C GLU A 368 -31.03 30.16 11.53
N GLU A 369 -30.09 31.11 11.40
CA GLU A 369 -28.96 31.56 10.53
C GLU A 369 -28.08 32.47 11.45
N SER A 370 -26.80 32.85 11.24
CA SER A 370 -26.24 33.73 10.19
C SER A 370 -24.73 34.06 10.50
N PRO A 371 -23.94 34.64 9.56
CA PRO A 371 -22.48 34.80 9.65
C PRO A 371 -21.99 36.23 9.96
N THR A 372 -20.69 36.39 10.29
CA THR A 372 -19.78 37.57 10.17
C THR A 372 -18.48 37.21 10.93
N ALA A 373 -17.24 37.53 10.56
CA ALA A 373 -16.65 38.43 9.57
C ALA A 373 -15.30 37.87 9.08
#